data_AF-A0A1Y4TKS1-F1
#
_entry.id   AF-A0A1Y4TKS1-F1
#
_cell.length_a   1.000
_cell.length_b   1.000
_cell.length_c   1.000
_cell.angle_alpha   90.00
_cell.angle_beta   90.00
_cell.angle_gamma   90.00
#
_symmetry.space_group_name_H-M   'P 1'
#
loop_
_entity.id
_entity.type
_entity.pdbx_description
1 polymer ?
#
loop_
_entity_poly.entity_id
_entity_poly.type
_entity_poly.pdbx_seq_one_letter_code
_entity_poly.pdbx_strand_id
1 'polypeptide(L)'
;MKKVLWVSRHQMTPEQLADLERVMQDQVELLQYKDTLKTVDELKPLLPQVQAIAVVLPLEMVAQLMPLAGDRPVLQSVSRRIPSGRMLHLADGRAEEEFVFEHNGWQQIVHLQLQLKLLS
;
A
#
# COMPACT_ATOMS: atom_id res chain seq x y z
N MET A 1 10.61 16.98 -8.77
CA MET A 1 10.43 15.53 -8.94
C MET A 1 10.82 14.82 -7.65
N LYS A 2 9.92 14.01 -7.10
CA LYS A 2 10.11 13.23 -5.86
C LYS A 2 10.21 11.74 -6.16
N LYS A 3 11.19 11.07 -5.57
CA LYS A 3 11.34 9.62 -5.59
C LYS A 3 10.48 8.98 -4.51
N VAL A 4 9.63 8.04 -4.88
CA VAL A 4 8.76 7.31 -3.94
C VAL A 4 9.08 5.82 -4.02
N LEU A 5 9.36 5.21 -2.86
CA LEU A 5 9.49 3.76 -2.77
C LEU A 5 8.08 3.14 -2.86
N TRP A 6 7.81 2.37 -3.92
CA TRP A 6 6.57 1.63 -4.08
C TRP A 6 6.77 0.17 -3.69
N VAL A 7 6.26 -0.21 -2.52
CA VAL A 7 6.38 -1.57 -2.00
C VAL A 7 5.14 -2.38 -2.38
N SER A 8 5.21 -3.00 -3.56
CA SER A 8 4.17 -3.88 -4.08
C SER A 8 4.70 -4.72 -5.23
N ARG A 9 4.23 -5.97 -5.27
CA ARG A 9 4.48 -6.89 -6.40
C ARG A 9 3.74 -6.45 -7.67
N HIS A 10 2.71 -5.62 -7.52
CA HIS A 10 1.92 -5.09 -8.63
C HIS A 10 2.43 -3.72 -9.06
N GLN A 11 2.42 -3.47 -10.37
CA GLN A 11 2.69 -2.12 -10.88
C GLN A 11 1.62 -1.16 -10.38
N MET A 12 2.04 0.06 -10.02
CA MET A 12 1.12 1.12 -9.69
C MET A 12 0.30 1.48 -10.93
N THR A 13 -1.02 1.57 -10.78
CA THR A 13 -1.89 1.97 -11.90
C THR A 13 -1.68 3.45 -12.25
N PRO A 14 -1.99 3.88 -13.49
CA PRO A 14 -1.89 5.29 -13.86
C PRO A 14 -2.75 6.22 -12.97
N GLU A 15 -3.92 5.75 -12.54
CA GLU A 15 -4.80 6.48 -11.63
C GLU A 15 -4.15 6.68 -10.26
N GLN A 16 -3.57 5.63 -9.68
CA GLN A 16 -2.83 5.72 -8.41
C GLN A 16 -1.63 6.65 -8.51
N LEU A 17 -0.88 6.60 -9.63
CA LEU A 17 0.28 7.46 -9.84
C LEU A 17 -0.13 8.92 -9.96
N ALA A 18 -1.15 9.22 -10.77
CA ALA A 18 -1.67 10.58 -10.92
C ALA A 18 -2.18 11.14 -9.57
N ASP A 19 -2.89 10.34 -8.77
CA ASP A 19 -3.31 10.78 -7.43
C ASP A 19 -2.13 10.94 -6.48
N LEU A 20 -1.10 10.10 -6.58
CA LEU A 20 0.11 10.22 -5.78
C LEU A 20 0.88 11.51 -6.12
N GLU A 21 1.01 11.87 -7.39
CA GLU A 21 1.61 13.14 -7.82
C GLU A 21 0.84 14.34 -7.27
N ARG A 22 -0.49 14.29 -7.29
CA ARG A 22 -1.36 15.30 -6.67
C ARG A 22 -1.11 15.43 -5.17
N VAL A 23 -1.04 14.31 -4.44
CA VAL A 23 -0.77 14.27 -3.00
C VAL A 23 0.64 14.78 -2.68
N MET A 24 1.62 14.42 -3.50
CA MET A 24 3.02 14.81 -3.33
C MET A 24 3.31 16.24 -3.82
N GLN A 25 2.36 16.88 -4.51
CA GLN A 25 2.47 18.20 -5.13
C GLN A 25 3.69 18.33 -6.06
N ASP A 26 4.08 17.23 -6.71
CA ASP A 26 5.25 17.14 -7.57
C ASP A 26 5.15 15.88 -8.46
N GLN A 27 5.90 15.84 -9.56
CA GLN A 27 6.05 14.62 -10.36
C GLN A 27 6.72 13.53 -9.54
N VAL A 28 6.30 12.28 -9.76
CA VAL A 28 6.76 11.13 -8.98
C VAL A 28 7.58 10.17 -9.84
N GLU A 29 8.79 9.88 -9.39
CA GLU A 29 9.60 8.77 -9.88
C GLU A 29 9.43 7.58 -8.92
N LEU A 30 8.93 6.45 -9.43
CA LEU A 30 8.74 5.26 -8.61
C LEU A 30 10.00 4.40 -8.55
N LEU A 31 10.47 4.14 -7.34
CA LEU A 31 11.38 3.06 -7.05
C LEU A 31 10.55 1.85 -6.62
N GLN A 32 10.27 0.92 -7.53
CA GLN A 32 9.44 -0.25 -7.22
C GLN A 32 10.25 -1.36 -6.53
N TYR A 33 9.76 -1.82 -5.37
CA TYR A 33 10.18 -3.05 -4.73
C TYR A 33 9.10 -4.13 -4.97
N LYS A 34 9.42 -5.10 -5.83
CA LYS A 34 8.46 -6.11 -6.34
C LYS A 34 8.59 -7.49 -5.69
N ASP A 35 9.62 -7.70 -4.87
CA ASP A 35 9.86 -9.00 -4.26
C ASP A 35 8.98 -9.21 -3.02
N THR A 36 8.80 -10.46 -2.62
CA THR A 36 8.12 -10.77 -1.36
C THR A 36 9.05 -10.42 -0.20
N LEU A 37 8.68 -9.38 0.56
CA LEU A 37 9.39 -9.02 1.79
C LEU A 37 9.32 -10.16 2.81
N LYS A 38 10.48 -10.62 3.30
CA LYS A 38 10.56 -11.49 4.48
C LYS A 38 10.67 -10.64 5.74
N THR A 39 11.45 -9.57 5.67
CA THR A 39 11.56 -8.56 6.73
C THR A 39 11.61 -7.15 6.16
N VAL A 40 11.14 -6.16 6.91
CA VAL A 40 11.20 -4.75 6.48
C VAL A 40 12.63 -4.20 6.39
N ASP A 41 13.60 -4.86 7.02
CA ASP A 41 15.01 -4.46 6.98
C ASP A 41 15.60 -4.52 5.57
N GLU A 42 15.02 -5.35 4.70
CA GLU A 42 15.39 -5.42 3.28
C GLU A 42 15.20 -4.08 2.55
N LEU A 43 14.33 -3.20 3.07
CA LEU A 43 14.07 -1.88 2.49
C LEU A 43 15.13 -0.84 2.89
N LYS A 44 15.89 -1.06 3.98
CA LYS A 44 16.84 -0.08 4.55
C LYS A 44 17.79 0.54 3.52
N PRO A 45 18.40 -0.21 2.57
CA PRO A 45 19.30 0.37 1.57
C PRO A 45 18.61 1.33 0.59
N LEU A 46 17.29 1.21 0.42
CA LEU A 46 16.49 2.02 -0.51
C LEU A 46 15.98 3.31 0.15
N LEU A 47 15.78 3.27 1.48
CA LEU A 47 15.21 4.38 2.24
C LEU A 47 15.94 5.72 2.09
N PRO A 48 17.28 5.80 2.05
CA PRO A 48 17.99 7.07 1.83
C PRO A 48 17.77 7.70 0.45
N GLN A 49 17.26 6.93 -0.52
CA GLN A 49 17.14 7.35 -1.92
C GLN A 49 15.78 7.97 -2.25
N VAL A 50 14.82 7.87 -1.31
CA VAL A 50 13.42 8.21 -1.53
C VAL A 50 12.95 9.26 -0.53
N GLN A 51 11.90 9.99 -0.91
CA GLN A 51 11.31 11.05 -0.10
C GLN A 51 9.98 10.62 0.54
N ALA A 52 9.36 9.55 0.04
CA ALA A 52 8.16 8.95 0.62
C ALA A 52 8.17 7.43 0.36
N ILE A 53 7.32 6.72 1.10
CA ILE A 53 7.18 5.27 1.01
C ILE A 53 5.69 4.96 0.81
N ALA A 54 5.32 4.45 -0.36
CA ALA A 54 3.97 4.00 -0.66
C ALA A 54 3.90 2.46 -0.52
N VAL A 55 2.95 1.95 0.27
CA VAL A 55 2.92 0.53 0.66
C VAL A 55 1.59 -0.17 0.39
N VAL A 56 1.69 -1.44 -0.01
CA VAL A 56 0.60 -2.43 0.04
C VAL A 56 1.10 -3.62 0.83
N LEU A 57 1.14 -3.46 2.16
CA LEU A 57 1.69 -4.44 3.09
C LEU A 57 0.68 -4.79 4.20
N PRO A 58 0.79 -6.00 4.79
CA PRO A 58 0.10 -6.34 6.04
C PRO A 58 0.45 -5.33 7.15
N LEU A 59 -0.52 -5.09 8.05
CA LEU A 59 -0.38 -4.09 9.11
C LEU A 59 0.83 -4.33 10.01
N GLU A 60 1.16 -5.61 10.29
CA GLU A 60 2.35 -5.97 11.08
C GLU A 60 3.65 -5.47 10.43
N MET A 61 3.77 -5.61 9.12
CA MET A 61 4.96 -5.16 8.39
C MET A 61 5.00 -3.63 8.32
N VAL A 62 3.86 -2.97 8.17
CA VAL A 62 3.80 -1.51 8.21
C VAL A 62 4.24 -0.99 9.58
N ALA A 63 3.80 -1.61 10.68
CA ALA A 63 4.23 -1.25 12.03
C ALA A 63 5.75 -1.39 12.21
N GLN A 64 6.36 -2.43 11.64
CA GLN A 64 7.81 -2.62 11.66
C GLN A 64 8.56 -1.61 10.76
N LEU A 65 7.95 -1.16 9.66
CA LEU A 65 8.52 -0.17 8.75
C LEU A 65 8.53 1.25 9.34
N MET A 66 7.51 1.62 10.11
CA MET A 66 7.37 2.97 10.70
C MET A 66 8.65 3.50 11.38
N PRO A 67 9.33 2.76 12.29
CA PRO A 67 10.57 3.25 12.90
C PRO A 67 11.73 3.41 11.90
N LEU A 68 11.71 2.72 10.77
CA LEU A 68 12.73 2.84 9.71
C LEU A 68 12.43 4.02 8.76
N ALA A 69 11.17 4.43 8.67
CA ALA A 69 10.72 5.51 7.80
C ALA A 69 11.31 6.87 8.17
N GLY A 70 11.70 7.09 9.43
CA GLY A 70 12.16 8.40 9.90
C GLY A 70 11.08 9.46 9.62
N ASP A 71 11.48 10.58 9.03
CA ASP A 71 10.55 11.66 8.66
C ASP A 71 9.85 11.44 7.30
N ARG A 72 10.14 10.34 6.59
CA ARG A 72 9.53 10.06 5.29
C ARG A 72 8.06 9.63 5.50
N PRO A 73 7.09 10.27 4.83
CA PRO A 73 5.69 9.87 4.93
C PRO A 73 5.51 8.44 4.42
N VAL A 74 4.79 7.64 5.20
CA VAL A 74 4.33 6.31 4.83
C VAL A 74 2.89 6.43 4.34
N LEU A 75 2.68 6.16 3.06
CA LEU A 75 1.41 6.29 2.35
C LEU A 75 0.84 4.90 2.07
N GLN A 76 -0.44 4.71 2.37
CA GLN A 76 -1.17 3.48 2.07
C GLN A 76 -2.26 3.78 1.04
N SER A 77 -2.36 2.94 0.02
CA SER A 77 -3.47 3.03 -0.95
C SER A 77 -4.75 2.61 -0.27
N VAL A 78 -5.77 3.47 -0.34
CA VAL A 78 -7.14 3.14 0.06
C VAL A 78 -7.89 2.67 -1.18
N SER A 79 -8.67 1.61 -1.04
CA SER A 79 -9.53 1.11 -2.11
C SER A 79 -10.98 1.08 -1.65
N ARG A 80 -11.89 1.36 -2.57
CA ARG A 80 -13.34 1.23 -2.36
C ARG A 80 -13.87 0.02 -3.12
N ARG A 81 -14.87 -0.64 -2.54
CA ARG A 81 -15.59 -1.75 -3.19
C ARG A 81 -16.71 -1.17 -4.04
N ILE A 82 -16.72 -1.49 -5.33
CA ILE A 82 -17.77 -1.12 -6.27
C ILE A 82 -18.48 -2.39 -6.73
N PRO A 83 -19.82 -2.47 -6.66
CA PRO A 83 -20.57 -3.54 -7.27
C PRO A 83 -20.24 -3.65 -8.76
N SER A 84 -19.87 -4.85 -9.23
CA SER A 84 -19.61 -5.06 -10.66
C SER A 84 -20.90 -5.23 -11.48
N GLY A 85 -22.04 -5.41 -10.81
CA GLY A 85 -23.33 -5.76 -11.42
C GLY A 85 -23.45 -7.24 -11.78
N ARG A 86 -22.46 -8.08 -11.43
CA ARG A 86 -22.49 -9.54 -11.62
C ARG A 86 -22.79 -10.26 -10.32
N MET A 87 -23.38 -11.44 -10.43
CA MET A 87 -23.58 -12.37 -9.31
C MET A 87 -22.56 -13.51 -9.38
N LEU A 88 -21.86 -13.76 -8.27
CA LEU A 88 -21.04 -14.95 -8.06
C LEU A 88 -21.92 -16.06 -7.50
N HIS A 89 -21.94 -17.20 -8.17
CA HIS A 89 -22.58 -18.41 -7.66
C HIS A 89 -21.55 -19.26 -6.93
N LEU A 90 -21.75 -19.42 -5.62
CA LEU A 90 -20.90 -20.23 -4.76
C LEU A 90 -21.21 -21.71 -4.89
N ALA A 91 -20.27 -22.56 -4.49
CA ALA A 91 -20.42 -24.01 -4.54
C ALA A 91 -21.57 -24.55 -3.66
N ASP A 92 -22.02 -23.77 -2.67
CA ASP A 92 -23.15 -24.09 -1.79
C ASP A 92 -24.52 -23.62 -2.34
N GLY A 93 -24.54 -23.09 -3.58
CA GLY A 93 -25.75 -22.62 -4.25
C GLY A 93 -26.15 -21.19 -3.90
N ARG A 94 -25.43 -20.50 -3.00
CA ARG A 94 -25.67 -19.08 -2.71
C ARG A 94 -25.20 -18.20 -3.87
N ALA A 95 -25.92 -17.09 -4.08
CA ALA A 95 -25.51 -16.04 -4.98
C ALA A 95 -25.07 -14.82 -4.16
N GLU A 96 -23.88 -14.31 -4.44
CA GLU A 96 -23.33 -13.10 -3.80
C GLU A 96 -22.98 -12.08 -4.87
N GLU A 97 -23.12 -10.79 -4.57
CA GLU A 97 -22.75 -9.72 -5.49
C GLU A 97 -21.22 -9.70 -5.67
N GLU A 98 -20.76 -9.66 -6.92
CA GLU A 98 -19.35 -9.47 -7.23
C GLU A 98 -18.96 -8.01 -7.02
N PHE A 99 -17.80 -7.79 -6.40
CA PHE A 99 -17.24 -6.46 -6.21
C PHE A 99 -15.89 -6.34 -6.90
N VAL A 100 -15.64 -5.18 -7.50
CA VAL A 100 -14.32 -4.75 -7.93
C VAL A 100 -13.77 -3.73 -6.93
N PHE A 101 -12.45 -3.61 -6.89
CA PHE A 101 -11.77 -2.66 -6.02
C PHE A 101 -11.19 -1.54 -6.88
N GLU A 102 -11.64 -0.32 -6.63
CA GLU A 102 -11.10 0.89 -7.27
C GLU A 102 -10.23 1.66 -6.29
N HIS A 103 -9.25 2.39 -6.83
CA HIS A 103 -8.46 3.32 -6.02
C HIS A 103 -9.37 4.43 -5.46
N ASN A 104 -9.24 4.71 -4.16
CA ASN A 104 -10.03 5.72 -3.45
C ASN A 104 -9.11 6.74 -2.73
N GLY A 105 -7.88 6.88 -3.23
CA GLY A 105 -6.90 7.82 -2.72
C GLY A 105 -5.83 7.23 -1.81
N TRP A 106 -4.97 8.11 -1.31
CA TRP A 106 -3.87 7.78 -0.39
C TRP A 106 -4.16 8.28 1.03
N GLN A 107 -3.84 7.47 2.02
CA GLN A 107 -3.79 7.90 3.42
C GLN A 107 -2.36 7.87 3.93
N GLN A 108 -2.00 8.87 4.75
CA GLN A 108 -0.72 8.86 5.46
C GLN A 108 -0.90 8.17 6.81
N ILE A 109 -0.02 7.22 7.11
CA ILE A 109 0.08 6.62 8.44
C ILE A 109 0.92 7.57 9.29
N VAL A 110 0.25 8.32 10.16
CA VAL A 110 0.89 9.35 11.01
C VAL A 110 1.46 8.73 12.28
N HIS A 111 0.77 7.73 12.85
CA HIS A 111 1.20 6.99 14.01
C HIS A 111 0.63 5.57 13.96
N LEU A 112 1.41 4.57 14.37
CA LEU A 112 0.97 3.18 14.44
C LEU A 112 1.68 2.48 15.60
N GLN A 113 0.89 2.00 16.55
CA GLN A 113 1.36 1.14 17.63
C GLN A 113 0.57 -0.17 17.57
N LEU A 114 1.28 -1.28 17.38
CA LEU A 114 0.69 -2.60 17.27
C LEU A 114 1.11 -3.48 18.45
N GLN A 115 0.13 -4.07 19.13
CA GLN A 115 0.33 -5.04 20.20
C GLN A 115 -0.29 -6.37 19.77
N LEU A 116 0.52 -7.42 19.75
CA LEU A 116 0.09 -8.77 19.39
C LEU A 116 0.25 -9.69 20.58
N LYS A 117 -0.74 -10.54 20.82
CA LYS A 117 -0.67 -11.63 21.80
C LYS A 117 -0.96 -12.92 21.06
N LEU A 118 0.02 -13.83 21.04
CA LEU A 118 -0.22 -15.18 20.56
C LEU A 118 -1.12 -15.89 21.58
N LEU A 119 -2.23 -16.44 21.11
CA LEU A 119 -3.12 -17.29 21.89
C LEU A 119 -2.75 -18.73 21.57
N SER A 120 -1.81 -19.27 22.34
CA SER A 120 -1.44 -20.69 22.34
C SER A 120 -1.98 -21.37 23.59
#